data_AF-A0A5C7LM30-F1
#
_entry.id   AF-A0A5C7LM30-F1
#
_cell.length_a   1.000
_cell.length_b   1.000
_cell.length_c   1.000
_cell.angle_alpha   90.00
_cell.angle_beta   90.00
_cell.angle_gamma   90.00
#
_symmetry.space_group_name_H-M   'P 1'
#
loop_
_entity.id
_entity.type
_entity.pdbx_description
1 polymer ?
#
loop_
_entity_poly.entity_id
_entity_poly.type
_entity_poly.pdbx_seq_one_letter_code
_entity_poly.pdbx_strand_id
1 'polypeptide(L)'
;MEKLKFETINTITHQNWNEFVQKVYGRPYNFQQQDGCKDRGTYSFEVCDGFDPYDFENDTIPEKVNGPEMGVSFRAWIERDPKQEIEDGKESYVLELWWFRNFYPCVDMVIDDLRKRGLLENGNYMIVIDW
;
A
#
# COMPACT_ATOMS: atom_id res chain seq x y z
N MET A 1 -39.08 -5.21 -22.16
CA MET A 1 -38.20 -6.07 -21.35
C MET A 1 -37.02 -5.23 -20.93
N GLU A 2 -36.76 -5.14 -19.63
CA GLU A 2 -35.59 -4.43 -19.10
C GLU A 2 -34.35 -5.31 -19.23
N LYS A 3 -33.21 -4.71 -19.58
CA LYS A 3 -31.94 -5.41 -19.76
C LYS A 3 -31.11 -5.32 -18.47
N LEU A 4 -30.37 -6.38 -18.16
CA LEU A 4 -29.40 -6.40 -17.05
C LEU A 4 -28.32 -5.33 -17.28
N LYS A 5 -28.04 -4.53 -16.25
CA LYS A 5 -26.93 -3.57 -16.22
C LYS A 5 -25.75 -4.18 -15.46
N PHE A 6 -24.54 -3.92 -15.92
CA PHE A 6 -23.31 -4.39 -15.30
C PHE A 6 -22.19 -3.38 -15.51
N GLU A 7 -21.14 -3.50 -14.70
CA GLU A 7 -19.93 -2.70 -14.77
C GLU A 7 -18.72 -3.64 -14.87
N THR A 8 -17.65 -3.17 -15.53
CA THR A 8 -16.39 -3.91 -15.62
C THR A 8 -15.46 -3.45 -14.49
N ILE A 9 -14.91 -4.41 -13.75
CA ILE A 9 -13.95 -4.17 -12.67
C ILE A 9 -12.72 -5.06 -12.89
N ASN A 10 -11.54 -4.44 -12.87
CA ASN A 10 -10.26 -5.14 -12.95
C ASN A 10 -9.88 -5.68 -11.56
N THR A 11 -9.78 -6.99 -11.43
CA THR A 11 -9.48 -7.62 -10.13
C THR A 11 -7.99 -7.91 -10.01
N ILE A 12 -7.41 -7.56 -8.86
CA ILE A 12 -6.01 -7.77 -8.51
C ILE A 12 -5.97 -8.53 -7.17
N THR A 13 -5.19 -9.59 -7.04
CA THR A 13 -4.97 -10.20 -5.71
C THR A 13 -4.05 -9.32 -4.88
N HIS A 14 -4.21 -9.28 -3.56
CA HIS A 14 -3.29 -8.51 -2.72
C HIS A 14 -1.83 -8.96 -2.87
N GLN A 15 -1.59 -10.24 -3.17
CA GLN A 15 -0.25 -10.76 -3.49
C GLN A 15 0.31 -10.11 -4.75
N ASN A 16 -0.44 -10.08 -5.86
CA ASN A 16 0.01 -9.45 -7.11
C ASN A 16 0.24 -7.94 -6.91
N TRP A 17 -0.63 -7.27 -6.14
CA TRP A 17 -0.45 -5.87 -5.79
C TRP A 17 0.85 -5.66 -5.02
N ASN A 18 1.08 -6.44 -3.97
CA ASN A 18 2.29 -6.36 -3.15
C ASN A 18 3.55 -6.60 -3.97
N GLU A 19 3.59 -7.68 -4.76
CA GLU A 19 4.74 -8.01 -5.61
C GLU A 19 5.05 -6.89 -6.61
N PHE A 20 4.01 -6.31 -7.23
CA PHE A 20 4.17 -5.22 -8.17
C PHE A 20 4.72 -3.95 -7.51
N VAL A 21 4.13 -3.52 -6.40
CA VAL A 21 4.57 -2.33 -5.66
C VAL A 21 6.01 -2.52 -5.14
N GLN A 22 6.31 -3.66 -4.52
CA GLN A 22 7.68 -3.96 -4.07
C GLN A 22 8.69 -3.93 -5.22
N LYS A 23 8.32 -4.46 -6.39
CA LYS A 23 9.18 -4.44 -7.59
C LYS A 23 9.41 -3.04 -8.12
N VAL A 24 8.38 -2.18 -8.15
CA VAL A 24 8.46 -0.81 -8.67
C VAL A 24 9.32 0.08 -7.77
N TYR A 25 9.17 -0.05 -6.45
CA TYR A 25 9.82 0.84 -5.48
C TYR A 25 11.06 0.26 -4.82
N GLY A 26 11.30 -1.06 -4.95
CA GLY A 26 12.45 -1.75 -4.36
C GLY A 26 12.42 -1.77 -2.83
N ARG A 27 11.22 -1.75 -2.24
CA ARG A 27 10.99 -1.47 -0.80
C ARG A 27 9.94 -2.42 -0.22
N PRO A 28 10.01 -2.75 1.09
CA PRO A 28 9.00 -3.53 1.76
C PRO A 28 7.61 -2.90 1.64
N TYR A 29 6.62 -3.69 1.24
CA TYR A 29 5.23 -3.29 1.15
C TYR A 29 4.31 -4.50 1.28
N ASN A 30 3.31 -4.43 2.16
CA ASN A 30 2.29 -5.47 2.25
C ASN A 30 0.94 -4.87 2.62
N PHE A 31 0.07 -4.69 1.62
CA PHE A 31 -1.24 -4.05 1.78
C PHE A 31 -2.12 -4.72 2.84
N GLN A 32 -2.04 -6.05 2.96
CA GLN A 32 -2.84 -6.79 3.95
C GLN A 32 -2.34 -6.54 5.37
N GLN A 33 -1.05 -6.32 5.59
CA GLN A 33 -0.48 -6.08 6.92
C GLN A 33 -0.71 -4.64 7.44
N GLN A 34 -1.11 -3.72 6.56
CA GLN A 34 -1.39 -2.32 6.90
C GLN A 34 -2.67 -2.16 7.72
N ASP A 35 -2.82 -1.01 8.39
CA ASP A 35 -3.99 -0.62 9.19
C ASP A 35 -4.41 -1.70 10.20
N GLY A 36 -3.42 -2.30 10.86
CA GLY A 36 -3.65 -3.32 11.89
C GLY A 36 -4.02 -4.69 11.35
N CYS A 37 -3.46 -5.08 10.18
CA CYS A 37 -3.71 -6.37 9.53
C CYS A 37 -5.15 -6.51 9.01
N LYS A 38 -5.41 -5.95 7.83
CA LYS A 38 -6.71 -5.96 7.15
C LYS A 38 -7.34 -7.36 7.10
N ASP A 39 -8.64 -7.40 7.38
CA ASP A 39 -9.47 -8.59 7.25
C ASP A 39 -9.63 -9.03 5.79
N ARG A 40 -10.06 -10.28 5.60
CA ARG A 40 -10.45 -10.77 4.27
C ARG A 40 -11.57 -9.91 3.70
N GLY A 41 -11.49 -9.60 2.42
CA GLY A 41 -12.44 -8.73 1.76
C GLY A 41 -11.90 -8.13 0.48
N THR A 42 -12.41 -6.96 0.13
CA THR A 42 -12.08 -6.27 -1.12
C THR A 42 -11.84 -4.78 -0.87
N TYR A 43 -10.83 -4.22 -1.52
CA TYR A 43 -10.57 -2.78 -1.57
C TYR A 43 -10.77 -2.28 -3.00
N SER A 44 -11.78 -1.44 -3.22
CA SER A 44 -12.10 -0.90 -4.53
C SER A 44 -11.54 0.51 -4.69
N PHE A 45 -10.99 0.82 -5.86
CA PHE A 45 -10.51 2.15 -6.19
C PHE A 45 -10.72 2.45 -7.68
N GLU A 46 -10.84 3.74 -8.00
CA GLU A 46 -10.93 4.25 -9.36
C GLU A 46 -9.63 4.98 -9.71
N VAL A 47 -9.11 4.71 -10.90
CA VAL A 47 -7.97 5.43 -11.48
C VAL A 47 -8.51 6.32 -12.59
N CYS A 48 -8.41 7.64 -12.40
CA CYS A 48 -8.89 8.61 -13.37
C CYS A 48 -7.96 9.82 -13.49
N ASP A 49 -8.12 10.56 -14.59
CA ASP A 49 -7.44 11.84 -14.76
C ASP A 49 -8.04 12.85 -13.76
N GLY A 50 -7.19 13.40 -12.89
CA GLY A 50 -7.62 14.30 -11.82
C GLY A 50 -7.88 13.60 -10.49
N PHE A 51 -7.44 12.34 -10.33
CA PHE A 51 -7.34 11.70 -9.02
C PHE A 51 -6.55 12.58 -8.04
N ASP A 52 -7.16 12.87 -6.88
CA ASP A 52 -6.61 13.70 -5.81
C ASP A 52 -6.23 12.78 -4.64
N PRO A 53 -4.97 12.29 -4.58
CA PRO A 53 -4.59 11.29 -3.59
C PRO A 53 -4.42 11.92 -2.21
N TYR A 54 -4.87 11.19 -1.19
CA TYR A 54 -4.51 11.51 0.19
C TYR A 54 -3.10 10.99 0.51
N ASP A 55 -2.25 11.83 1.11
CA ASP A 55 -0.96 11.43 1.68
C ASP A 55 -1.00 11.53 3.20
N PHE A 56 -0.26 10.65 3.88
CA PHE A 56 -0.05 10.79 5.31
C PHE A 56 0.90 11.96 5.59
N GLU A 57 0.71 12.64 6.73
CA GLU A 57 1.54 13.79 7.11
C GLU A 57 2.84 13.39 7.82
N ASN A 58 2.89 12.19 8.39
CA ASN A 58 4.01 11.75 9.22
C ASN A 58 5.24 11.46 8.36
N ASP A 59 6.37 12.12 8.62
CA ASP A 59 7.64 11.74 8.01
C ASP A 59 8.37 10.62 8.77
N THR A 60 8.05 10.48 10.05
CA THR A 60 8.61 9.46 10.92
C THR A 60 7.54 8.93 11.85
N ILE A 61 7.75 7.72 12.36
CA ILE A 61 6.96 7.11 13.41
C ILE A 61 7.91 6.37 14.36
N PRO A 62 7.51 6.10 15.61
CA PRO A 62 8.30 5.27 16.51
C PRO A 62 8.62 3.91 15.90
N GLU A 63 9.84 3.44 16.11
CA GLU A 63 10.33 2.13 15.64
C GLU A 63 9.81 0.97 16.51
N LYS A 64 8.49 0.96 16.73
CA LYS A 64 7.79 0.00 17.58
C LYS A 64 6.83 -0.84 16.74
N VAL A 65 7.06 -2.15 16.70
CA VAL A 65 6.14 -3.09 16.03
C VAL A 65 4.77 -3.05 16.70
N ASN A 66 3.71 -2.93 15.88
CA ASN A 66 2.32 -2.77 16.35
C ASN A 66 2.15 -1.55 17.28
N GLY A 67 2.93 -0.48 17.07
CA GLY A 67 2.67 0.81 17.69
C GLY A 67 1.33 1.40 17.25
N PRO A 68 0.75 2.33 18.04
CA PRO A 68 -0.49 3.02 17.66
C PRO A 68 -0.30 3.98 16.47
N GLU A 69 0.95 4.36 16.20
CA GLU A 69 1.35 5.22 15.08
C GLU A 69 1.80 4.35 13.90
N MET A 70 1.17 4.56 12.75
CA MET A 70 1.41 3.83 11.51
C MET A 70 1.09 4.74 10.33
N GLY A 71 1.68 4.43 9.18
CA GLY A 71 1.55 5.24 7.99
C GLY A 71 2.51 6.44 8.02
N VAL A 72 3.19 6.65 6.90
CA VAL A 72 4.08 7.79 6.68
C VAL A 72 3.83 8.39 5.30
N SER A 73 4.25 9.63 5.11
CA SER A 73 4.17 10.31 3.83
C SER A 73 4.83 9.47 2.73
N PHE A 74 4.30 9.52 1.52
CA PHE A 74 4.88 8.78 0.39
C PHE A 74 6.35 9.15 0.19
N ARG A 75 6.69 10.43 0.36
CA ARG A 75 8.08 10.91 0.34
C ARG A 75 8.94 10.20 1.39
N ALA A 76 8.52 10.18 2.66
CA ALA A 76 9.28 9.54 3.72
C ALA A 76 9.45 8.03 3.49
N TRP A 77 8.42 7.36 2.97
CA TRP A 77 8.50 5.96 2.58
C TRP A 77 9.55 5.70 1.47
N ILE A 78 9.65 6.61 0.49
CA ILE A 78 10.64 6.54 -0.59
C ILE A 78 12.05 6.92 -0.13
N GLU A 79 12.20 7.76 0.89
CA GLU A 79 13.52 8.25 1.35
C GLU A 79 14.19 7.31 2.36
N ARG A 80 13.44 6.65 3.24
CA ARG A 80 14.00 5.86 4.35
C ARG A 80 14.64 4.54 3.88
N ASP A 81 15.94 4.29 4.07
CA ASP A 81 16.55 3.00 3.66
C ASP A 81 15.93 1.80 4.41
N PRO A 82 15.34 0.80 3.72
CA PRO A 82 14.76 -0.38 4.36
C PRO A 82 15.79 -1.29 5.04
N LYS A 83 17.09 -1.11 4.77
CA LYS A 83 18.18 -1.87 5.41
C LYS A 83 18.73 -1.21 6.66
N GLN A 84 18.41 0.06 6.89
CA GLN A 84 18.88 0.75 8.09
C GLN A 84 18.22 0.12 9.32
N GLU A 85 19.05 -0.17 10.32
CA GLU A 85 18.65 -0.78 11.59
C GLU A 85 17.60 0.06 12.32
N ILE A 86 16.80 -0.61 13.14
CA ILE A 86 15.86 0.02 14.07
C ILE A 86 16.30 -0.26 15.51
N GLU A 87 16.05 0.67 16.46
CA GLU A 87 16.59 0.59 17.83
C GLU A 87 16.25 -0.74 18.55
N ASP A 88 15.03 -1.25 18.37
CA ASP A 88 14.56 -2.51 18.95
C ASP A 88 14.72 -3.74 18.02
N GLY A 89 15.36 -3.57 16.86
CA GLY A 89 15.36 -4.50 15.71
C GLY A 89 16.42 -5.59 15.75
N LYS A 90 16.67 -6.21 16.90
CA LYS A 90 17.74 -7.22 17.05
C LYS A 90 17.51 -8.50 16.25
N GLU A 91 16.32 -8.71 15.70
CA GLU A 91 15.96 -9.89 14.90
C GLU A 91 15.32 -9.47 13.57
N SER A 92 15.76 -10.06 12.46
CA SER A 92 15.36 -9.69 11.09
C SER A 92 13.85 -9.75 10.84
N TYR A 93 13.15 -10.66 11.53
CA TYR A 93 11.69 -10.79 11.44
C TYR A 93 10.95 -9.61 12.08
N VAL A 94 11.46 -9.07 13.20
CA VAL A 94 10.88 -7.90 13.88
C VAL A 94 11.01 -6.66 12.99
N LEU A 95 12.15 -6.52 12.33
CA LEU A 95 12.41 -5.47 11.34
C LEU A 95 11.43 -5.57 10.17
N GLU A 96 11.27 -6.76 9.58
CA GLU A 96 10.35 -7.00 8.47
C GLU A 96 8.90 -6.67 8.83
N LEU A 97 8.43 -7.12 10.00
CA LEU A 97 7.08 -6.82 10.49
C LEU A 97 6.84 -5.31 10.67
N TRP A 98 7.82 -4.57 11.19
CA TRP A 98 7.69 -3.13 11.36
C TRP A 98 7.50 -2.41 10.03
N TRP A 99 8.31 -2.76 9.02
CA TRP A 99 8.17 -2.18 7.68
C TRP A 99 6.81 -2.46 7.06
N PHE A 100 6.30 -3.68 7.21
CA PHE A 100 5.00 -4.04 6.62
C PHE A 100 3.79 -3.49 7.38
N ARG A 101 3.88 -3.33 8.71
CA ARG A 101 2.72 -2.99 9.56
C ARG A 101 2.67 -1.56 10.06
N ASN A 102 3.80 -0.86 10.05
CA ASN A 102 3.92 0.46 10.64
C ASN A 102 4.41 1.48 9.61
N PHE A 103 5.45 1.17 8.83
CA PHE A 103 6.10 2.14 7.94
C PHE A 103 5.72 1.94 6.45
N TYR A 104 4.54 2.43 6.08
CA TYR A 104 3.97 2.31 4.73
C TYR A 104 3.34 3.62 4.25
N PRO A 105 3.23 3.86 2.93
CA PRO A 105 2.56 5.02 2.38
C PRO A 105 1.05 4.80 2.32
N CYS A 106 0.28 5.87 2.16
CA CYS A 106 -1.13 5.73 1.77
C CYS A 106 -1.23 5.05 0.39
N VAL A 107 -2.18 4.12 0.23
CA VAL A 107 -2.38 3.41 -1.04
C VAL A 107 -2.78 4.36 -2.18
N ASP A 108 -3.45 5.47 -1.88
CA ASP A 108 -3.82 6.49 -2.87
C ASP A 108 -2.58 7.10 -3.52
N MET A 109 -1.54 7.41 -2.74
CA MET A 109 -0.29 7.91 -3.27
C MET A 109 0.42 6.91 -4.18
N VAL A 110 0.35 5.61 -3.84
CA VAL A 110 0.89 4.54 -4.68
C VAL A 110 0.11 4.44 -5.99
N ILE A 111 -1.21 4.47 -5.93
CA ILE A 111 -2.08 4.44 -7.12
C ILE A 111 -1.79 5.63 -8.03
N ASP A 112 -1.71 6.84 -7.46
CA ASP A 112 -1.46 8.06 -8.23
C ASP A 112 -0.07 8.08 -8.88
N ASP A 113 0.99 7.69 -8.16
CA ASP A 113 2.34 7.64 -8.74
C ASP A 113 2.43 6.57 -9.84
N LEU A 114 1.84 5.37 -9.63
CA LEU A 114 1.78 4.33 -10.67
C LEU A 114 1.03 4.81 -11.92
N ARG A 115 -0.09 5.53 -11.75
CA ARG A 115 -0.83 6.16 -12.85
C ARG A 115 0.02 7.21 -13.57
N LYS A 116 0.66 8.13 -12.84
CA LYS A 116 1.54 9.18 -13.40
C LYS A 116 2.73 8.60 -14.15
N ARG A 117 3.20 7.41 -13.77
CA ARG A 117 4.27 6.66 -14.46
C ARG A 117 3.78 5.84 -15.66
N GLY A 118 2.47 5.78 -15.92
CA GLY A 118 1.89 4.94 -16.97
C GLY A 118 1.97 3.44 -16.68
N LEU A 119 2.13 3.07 -15.40
CA LEU A 119 2.22 1.68 -14.93
C LEU A 119 0.86 1.12 -14.50
N LEU A 120 -0.13 1.99 -14.33
CA LEU A 120 -1.50 1.66 -14.00
C LEU A 120 -2.43 2.50 -14.88
N GLU A 121 -3.29 1.84 -15.66
CA GLU A 121 -4.21 2.49 -16.58
C GLU A 121 -5.45 3.05 -15.86
N ASN A 122 -6.17 3.97 -16.51
CA ASN A 122 -7.43 4.47 -15.99
C ASN A 122 -8.50 3.35 -15.99
N GLY A 123 -9.31 3.27 -14.94
CA GLY A 123 -10.37 2.27 -14.82
C GLY A 123 -10.77 1.98 -13.37
N ASN A 124 -11.73 1.07 -13.22
CA ASN A 124 -12.18 0.57 -11.92
C ASN A 124 -11.39 -0.68 -11.53
N TYR A 125 -10.86 -0.69 -10.32
CA TYR A 125 -10.05 -1.78 -9.80
C TYR A 125 -10.56 -2.27 -8.45
N MET A 126 -10.24 -3.52 -8.14
CA MET A 126 -10.53 -4.15 -6.86
C MET A 126 -9.36 -5.03 -6.43
N ILE A 127 -8.79 -4.73 -5.27
CA ILE A 127 -7.80 -5.61 -4.60
C ILE A 127 -8.55 -6.63 -3.76
N VAL A 128 -8.36 -7.91 -4.05
CA VAL A 128 -8.91 -9.02 -3.26
C VAL A 128 -7.92 -9.39 -2.16
N ILE A 129 -8.36 -9.23 -0.92
CA ILE A 129 -7.62 -9.61 0.27
C ILE A 129 -8.12 -10.99 0.69
N ASP A 130 -7.33 -12.02 0.38
CA ASP A 130 -7.61 -13.40 0.74
C ASP A 130 -6.31 -14.10 1.15
N TRP A 131 -6.21 -14.42 2.43
CA TRP A 131 -5.02 -14.97 3.11
C TRP A 131 -5.37 -16.26 3.86
#